data_AF-A0A7V9M7H9-F1
#
_entry.id   AF-A0A7V9M7H9-F1
#
_cell.length_a   1.000
_cell.length_b   1.000
_cell.length_c   1.000
_cell.angle_alpha   90.00
_cell.angle_beta   90.00
_cell.angle_gamma   90.00
#
_symmetry.space_group_name_H-M   'P 1'
#
loop_
_entity.id
_entity.type
_entity.pdbx_description
1 polymer ?
#
loop_
_entity_poly.entity_id
_entity_poly.type
_entity_poly.pdbx_seq_one_letter_code
_entity_poly.pdbx_strand_id
1 'polypeptide(L)'
;GHEGHEEVVGTMGEAPDSTILVQSVADAEGLDLPADARVAYITQTTLSVDETGAIIQAIRRRFPNVYAPKKEDICYATTNRQWAVKDLMEEVDLLLVIGSQNSSNSNRLVEVARAGGVSAHLIDDETDIDEAWLDGVETVGVTSGASAPEKLVERVCDWFRARGVEDISAHRIVDEAVEFRLPIELRRELALAEGQS
;
A
#
# COMPACT_ATOMS: atom_id res chain seq x y z
N GLY A 1 -10.01 2.88 -8.47
CA GLY A 1 -9.28 1.60 -8.38
C GLY A 1 -8.43 1.43 -9.61
N HIS A 2 -7.64 0.35 -9.72
CA HIS A 2 -6.90 0.03 -10.95
C HIS A 2 -7.58 -1.08 -11.75
N GLU A 3 -7.78 -0.83 -13.04
CA GLU A 3 -8.32 -1.83 -13.97
C GLU A 3 -7.45 -3.09 -13.99
N GLY A 4 -8.09 -4.25 -13.99
CA GLY A 4 -7.42 -5.55 -14.02
C GLY A 4 -6.86 -6.04 -12.67
N HIS A 5 -6.84 -5.22 -11.62
CA HIS A 5 -6.46 -5.68 -10.28
C HIS A 5 -7.52 -6.64 -9.72
N GLU A 6 -7.12 -7.77 -9.13
CA GLU A 6 -8.05 -8.83 -8.67
C GLU A 6 -9.12 -8.30 -7.71
N GLU A 7 -8.73 -7.44 -6.76
CA GLU A 7 -9.67 -6.77 -5.84
C GLU A 7 -10.73 -5.93 -6.57
N VAL A 8 -10.32 -5.21 -7.63
CA VAL A 8 -11.21 -4.36 -8.43
C VAL A 8 -12.13 -5.24 -9.26
N VAL A 9 -11.61 -6.29 -9.89
CA VAL A 9 -12.42 -7.26 -10.64
C VAL A 9 -13.48 -7.89 -9.73
N GLY A 10 -13.10 -8.32 -8.52
CA GLY A 10 -14.03 -8.88 -7.55
C GLY A 10 -15.11 -7.88 -7.11
N THR A 11 -14.69 -6.65 -6.76
CA THR A 11 -15.61 -5.60 -6.30
C THR A 11 -16.60 -5.17 -7.38
N MET A 12 -16.13 -4.99 -8.62
CA MET A 12 -16.98 -4.67 -9.77
C MET A 12 -17.99 -5.80 -10.07
N GLY A 13 -17.62 -7.05 -9.77
CA GLY A 13 -18.47 -8.23 -9.96
C GLY A 13 -19.70 -8.30 -9.06
N GLU A 14 -19.73 -7.58 -7.95
CA GLU A 14 -20.88 -7.56 -7.03
C GLU A 14 -22.08 -6.78 -7.60
N ALA A 15 -21.83 -5.76 -8.43
CA ALA A 15 -22.87 -4.93 -9.06
C ALA A 15 -22.42 -4.36 -10.42
N PRO A 16 -22.19 -5.21 -11.45
CA PRO A 16 -21.56 -4.80 -12.70
C PRO A 16 -22.37 -3.75 -13.48
N ASP A 17 -23.69 -3.82 -13.44
CA ASP A 17 -24.58 -2.89 -14.15
C ASP A 17 -24.75 -1.53 -13.42
N SER A 18 -24.15 -1.37 -12.25
CA SER A 18 -24.31 -0.20 -11.40
C SER A 18 -23.00 0.32 -10.81
N THR A 19 -21.86 -0.17 -11.33
CA THR A 19 -20.54 0.24 -10.87
C THR A 19 -19.73 0.77 -12.05
N ILE A 20 -19.14 1.95 -11.88
CA ILE A 20 -18.28 2.60 -12.88
C ILE A 20 -16.88 2.69 -12.29
N LEU A 21 -15.88 2.17 -13.00
CA LEU A 21 -14.49 2.29 -12.58
C LEU A 21 -13.96 3.69 -12.90
N VAL A 22 -13.39 4.33 -11.87
CA VAL A 22 -12.69 5.62 -11.96
C VAL A 22 -11.24 5.40 -11.52
N GLN A 23 -10.29 5.79 -12.36
CA GLN A 23 -8.85 5.63 -12.12
C GLN A 23 -8.13 6.98 -12.00
N SER A 24 -8.72 8.06 -12.53
CA SER A 24 -8.11 9.38 -12.56
C SER A 24 -9.10 10.52 -12.23
N VAL A 25 -8.56 11.72 -11.99
CA VAL A 25 -9.37 12.94 -11.86
C VAL A 25 -10.11 13.25 -13.16
N ALA A 26 -9.49 12.97 -14.31
CA ALA A 26 -10.13 13.14 -15.61
C ALA A 26 -11.32 12.19 -15.80
N ASP A 27 -11.20 10.95 -15.34
CA ASP A 27 -12.31 9.99 -15.37
C ASP A 27 -13.47 10.48 -14.49
N ALA A 28 -13.16 10.96 -13.27
CA ALA A 28 -14.17 11.51 -12.37
C ALA A 28 -14.90 12.72 -12.97
N GLU A 29 -14.17 13.59 -13.67
CA GLU A 29 -14.73 14.73 -14.39
C GLU A 29 -15.44 14.35 -15.70
N GLY A 30 -15.13 13.18 -16.26
CA GLY A 30 -15.73 12.66 -17.47
C GLY A 30 -17.01 11.86 -17.25
N LEU A 31 -17.42 11.61 -15.99
CA LEU A 31 -18.57 10.77 -15.67
C LEU A 31 -19.88 11.31 -16.28
N ASP A 32 -20.47 10.56 -17.21
CA ASP A 32 -21.74 10.89 -17.86
C ASP A 32 -22.94 10.56 -16.94
N LEU A 33 -23.07 11.35 -15.88
CA LEU A 33 -24.16 11.25 -14.90
C LEU A 33 -24.65 12.67 -14.55
N PRO A 34 -25.96 12.86 -14.32
CA PRO A 34 -26.49 14.10 -13.79
C PRO A 34 -25.88 14.48 -12.43
N ALA A 35 -25.72 15.78 -12.16
CA ALA A 35 -25.14 16.27 -10.91
C ALA A 35 -25.96 15.90 -9.66
N ASP A 36 -27.26 15.64 -9.82
CA ASP A 36 -28.20 15.21 -8.77
C ASP A 36 -28.36 13.69 -8.68
N ALA A 37 -27.58 12.91 -9.44
CA ALA A 37 -27.59 11.46 -9.38
C ALA A 37 -27.27 10.94 -7.96
N ARG A 38 -27.93 9.85 -7.58
CA ARG A 38 -27.64 9.13 -6.32
C ARG A 38 -26.39 8.28 -6.50
N VAL A 39 -25.24 8.86 -6.19
CA VAL A 39 -23.93 8.20 -6.32
C VAL A 39 -23.41 7.84 -4.93
N ALA A 40 -22.83 6.66 -4.80
CA ALA A 40 -21.92 6.31 -3.71
C ALA A 40 -20.56 5.96 -4.31
N TYR A 41 -19.48 6.18 -3.57
CA TYR A 41 -18.16 5.71 -3.98
C TYR A 41 -17.60 4.72 -2.98
N ILE A 42 -16.78 3.81 -3.48
CA ILE A 42 -15.91 2.93 -2.70
C ILE A 42 -14.52 2.94 -3.34
N THR A 43 -13.48 2.61 -2.59
CA THR A 43 -12.10 2.59 -3.10
C THR A 43 -11.45 1.23 -2.95
N GLN A 44 -10.49 0.93 -3.81
CA GLN A 44 -9.57 -0.20 -3.62
C GLN A 44 -8.70 0.07 -2.38
N THR A 45 -8.40 -0.97 -1.61
CA THR A 45 -7.78 -0.88 -0.28
C THR A 45 -6.30 -0.48 -0.29
N THR A 46 -5.64 -0.66 -1.43
CA THR A 46 -4.18 -0.54 -1.62
C THR A 46 -3.78 0.65 -2.50
N LEU A 47 -4.67 1.63 -2.66
CA LEU A 47 -4.40 2.82 -3.46
C LEU A 47 -3.49 3.82 -2.75
N SER A 48 -2.96 4.75 -3.56
CA SER A 48 -2.41 6.02 -3.07
C SER A 48 -3.40 6.75 -2.18
N VAL A 49 -2.97 7.22 -1.01
CA VAL A 49 -3.82 8.12 -0.21
C VAL A 49 -4.02 9.45 -0.92
N ASP A 50 -2.96 10.04 -1.48
CA ASP A 50 -3.00 11.39 -2.05
C ASP A 50 -3.76 11.46 -3.38
N GLU A 51 -3.47 10.54 -4.31
CA GLU A 51 -4.14 10.54 -5.61
C GLU A 51 -5.61 10.18 -5.46
N THR A 52 -5.93 9.23 -4.59
CA THR A 52 -7.32 8.90 -4.27
C THR A 52 -8.02 10.10 -3.64
N GLY A 53 -7.35 10.85 -2.77
CA GLY A 53 -7.83 12.11 -2.23
C GLY A 53 -8.21 13.11 -3.32
N ALA A 54 -7.35 13.29 -4.33
CA ALA A 54 -7.62 14.18 -5.47
C ALA A 54 -8.83 13.72 -6.30
N ILE A 55 -8.96 12.42 -6.55
CA ILE A 55 -10.11 11.82 -7.26
C ILE A 55 -11.40 12.02 -6.46
N ILE A 56 -11.40 11.73 -5.15
CA ILE A 56 -12.55 11.92 -4.27
C ILE A 56 -12.98 13.40 -4.25
N GLN A 57 -12.03 14.34 -4.23
CA GLN A 57 -12.36 15.77 -4.31
C GLN A 57 -13.06 16.13 -5.63
N ALA A 58 -12.62 15.57 -6.76
CA ALA A 58 -13.30 15.75 -8.03
C ALA A 58 -14.71 15.16 -8.04
N ILE A 59 -14.89 13.95 -7.49
CA ILE A 59 -16.20 13.30 -7.35
C ILE A 59 -17.14 14.16 -6.48
N ARG A 60 -16.68 14.64 -5.32
CA ARG A 60 -17.48 15.49 -4.42
C ARG A 60 -17.88 16.83 -5.05
N ARG A 61 -17.00 17.41 -5.88
CA ARG A 61 -17.31 18.62 -6.65
C ARG A 61 -18.40 18.35 -7.69
N ARG A 62 -18.32 17.24 -8.43
CA ARG A 62 -19.27 16.89 -9.50
C ARG A 62 -20.62 16.41 -8.96
N PHE A 63 -20.62 15.70 -7.84
CA PHE A 63 -21.78 15.13 -7.19
C PHE A 63 -21.85 15.58 -5.72
N PRO A 64 -22.39 16.77 -5.42
CA PRO A 64 -22.44 17.32 -4.07
C PRO A 64 -23.20 16.45 -3.05
N ASN A 65 -24.10 15.59 -3.53
CA ASN A 65 -24.90 14.66 -2.73
C ASN A 65 -24.30 13.24 -2.67
N VAL A 66 -23.04 13.05 -3.08
CA VAL A 66 -22.40 11.73 -3.09
C VAL A 66 -22.33 11.13 -1.68
N TYR A 67 -22.71 9.86 -1.58
CA TYR A 67 -22.58 9.11 -0.34
C TYR A 67 -21.16 8.58 -0.18
N ALA A 68 -20.49 9.01 0.87
CA ALA A 68 -19.17 8.52 1.25
C ALA A 68 -19.28 7.32 2.21
N PRO A 69 -18.35 6.36 2.16
CA PRO A 69 -18.28 5.28 3.13
C PRO A 69 -18.02 5.84 4.53
N LYS A 70 -18.52 5.17 5.57
CA LYS A 70 -18.39 5.63 6.98
C LYS A 70 -16.95 5.63 7.48
N LYS A 71 -16.10 4.81 6.87
CA LYS A 71 -14.65 4.75 7.05
C LYS A 71 -14.02 4.80 5.67
N GLU A 72 -12.80 5.30 5.58
CA GLU A 72 -12.02 5.21 4.34
C GLU A 72 -11.82 3.74 3.98
N ASP A 73 -11.98 3.37 2.70
CA ASP A 73 -11.78 1.98 2.27
C ASP A 73 -10.30 1.67 2.03
N ILE A 74 -9.43 2.68 1.87
CA ILE A 74 -7.98 2.49 1.98
C ILE A 74 -7.70 2.01 3.40
N CYS A 75 -7.10 0.82 3.52
CA CYS A 75 -6.92 0.20 4.82
C CYS A 75 -5.85 0.91 5.65
N TYR A 76 -5.95 0.79 6.97
CA TYR A 76 -5.00 1.42 7.90
C TYR A 76 -3.55 1.05 7.59
N ALA A 77 -3.29 -0.21 7.21
CA ALA A 77 -1.96 -0.72 6.89
C ALA A 77 -1.32 -0.01 5.69
N THR A 78 -2.12 0.31 4.66
CA THR A 78 -1.70 1.09 3.49
C THR A 78 -1.37 2.52 3.89
N THR A 79 -2.28 3.18 4.62
CA THR A 79 -2.11 4.56 5.06
C THR A 79 -0.89 4.75 5.95
N ASN A 80 -0.75 3.90 6.98
CA ASN A 80 0.36 3.97 7.92
C ASN A 80 1.71 3.78 7.24
N ARG A 81 1.83 2.81 6.31
CA ARG A 81 3.08 2.57 5.59
C ARG A 81 3.43 3.72 4.65
N GLN A 82 2.46 4.30 3.95
CA GLN A 82 2.72 5.48 3.11
C GLN A 82 3.14 6.69 3.95
N TRP A 83 2.57 6.87 5.14
CA TRP A 83 3.02 7.92 6.07
C TRP A 83 4.41 7.65 6.63
N ALA A 84 4.73 6.42 7.02
CA ALA A 84 6.07 6.06 7.47
C ALA A 84 7.13 6.31 6.38
N VAL A 85 6.81 6.01 5.12
CA VAL A 85 7.69 6.34 3.98
C VAL A 85 7.85 7.85 3.83
N LYS A 86 6.77 8.63 3.95
CA LYS A 86 6.85 10.10 3.88
C LYS A 86 7.71 10.69 4.99
N ASP A 87 7.57 10.19 6.22
CA ASP A 87 8.39 10.62 7.36
C ASP A 87 9.89 10.28 7.13
N LEU A 88 10.19 9.16 6.48
CA LEU A 88 11.56 8.75 6.14
C LEU A 88 12.23 9.63 5.07
N MET A 89 11.47 10.29 4.20
CA MET A 89 12.02 10.99 3.02
C MET A 89 13.01 12.11 3.35
N GLU A 90 12.87 12.74 4.52
CA GLU A 90 13.75 13.84 4.92
C GLU A 90 15.12 13.34 5.45
N GLU A 91 15.23 12.03 5.69
CA GLU A 91 16.37 11.42 6.38
C GLU A 91 17.16 10.43 5.49
N VAL A 92 16.69 10.12 4.27
CA VAL A 92 17.29 9.09 3.41
C VAL A 92 17.55 9.57 1.99
N ASP A 93 18.65 9.12 1.39
CA ASP A 93 18.99 9.42 -0.02
C ASP A 93 18.37 8.38 -0.97
N LEU A 94 18.19 7.15 -0.47
CA LEU A 94 17.68 6.01 -1.20
C LEU A 94 16.67 5.23 -0.34
N LEU A 95 15.55 4.81 -0.94
CA LEU A 95 14.59 3.90 -0.31
C LEU A 95 14.55 2.55 -1.04
N LEU A 96 14.79 1.47 -0.30
CA LEU A 96 14.54 0.11 -0.75
C LEU A 96 13.21 -0.38 -0.18
N VAL A 97 12.29 -0.75 -1.08
CA VAL A 97 10.98 -1.30 -0.73
C VAL A 97 10.99 -2.78 -1.01
N ILE A 98 10.82 -3.59 0.03
CA ILE A 98 10.76 -5.05 -0.10
C ILE A 98 9.33 -5.47 -0.46
N GLY A 99 9.18 -6.15 -1.59
CA GLY A 99 7.92 -6.74 -2.00
C GLY A 99 7.88 -7.09 -3.49
N SER A 100 6.90 -7.90 -3.86
CA SER A 100 6.77 -8.40 -5.22
C SER A 100 6.27 -7.36 -6.21
N GLN A 101 6.66 -7.49 -7.48
CA GLN A 101 6.22 -6.60 -8.57
C GLN A 101 4.70 -6.54 -8.75
N ASN A 102 3.98 -7.59 -8.41
CA ASN A 102 2.51 -7.64 -8.48
C ASN A 102 1.80 -7.08 -7.23
N SER A 103 2.53 -6.63 -6.21
CA SER A 103 1.95 -6.03 -5.00
C SER A 103 1.62 -4.56 -5.23
N SER A 104 0.33 -4.21 -5.33
CA SER A 104 -0.11 -2.82 -5.47
C SER A 104 0.37 -1.94 -4.31
N ASN A 105 0.31 -2.44 -3.07
CA ASN A 105 0.77 -1.69 -1.91
C ASN A 105 2.29 -1.43 -1.97
N SER A 106 3.11 -2.43 -2.33
CA SER A 106 4.57 -2.26 -2.39
C SER A 106 4.97 -1.26 -3.48
N ASN A 107 4.37 -1.36 -4.67
CA ASN A 107 4.58 -0.39 -5.74
C ASN A 107 4.19 1.03 -5.29
N ARG A 108 3.09 1.17 -4.54
CA ARG A 108 2.65 2.47 -4.05
C ARG A 108 3.65 3.13 -3.11
N LEU A 109 4.37 2.36 -2.29
CA LEU A 109 5.43 2.90 -1.44
C LEU A 109 6.60 3.47 -2.27
N VAL A 110 6.98 2.79 -3.35
CA VAL A 110 8.00 3.26 -4.30
C VAL A 110 7.55 4.54 -5.00
N GLU A 111 6.30 4.57 -5.46
CA GLU A 111 5.71 5.76 -6.11
C GLU A 111 5.64 6.95 -5.16
N VAL A 112 5.25 6.73 -3.91
CA VAL A 112 5.26 7.77 -2.86
C VAL A 112 6.67 8.31 -2.70
N ALA A 113 7.67 7.45 -2.49
CA ALA A 113 9.08 7.84 -2.35
C ALA A 113 9.58 8.72 -3.51
N ARG A 114 9.33 8.27 -4.75
CA ARG A 114 9.73 8.99 -5.97
C ARG A 114 9.01 10.33 -6.11
N ALA A 115 7.72 10.40 -5.76
CA ALA A 115 6.97 11.65 -5.79
C ALA A 115 7.50 12.68 -4.79
N GLY A 116 8.10 12.23 -3.67
CA GLY A 116 8.82 13.10 -2.72
C GLY A 116 10.27 13.41 -3.10
N GLY A 117 10.74 12.95 -4.26
CA GLY A 117 12.08 13.26 -4.77
C GLY A 117 13.20 12.33 -4.30
N VAL A 118 12.87 11.26 -3.57
CA VAL A 118 13.84 10.26 -3.11
C VAL A 118 13.94 9.13 -4.14
N SER A 119 15.18 8.70 -4.46
CA SER A 119 15.37 7.53 -5.33
C SER A 119 14.84 6.28 -4.62
N ALA A 120 14.04 5.47 -5.31
CA ALA A 120 13.44 4.29 -4.70
C ALA A 120 13.36 3.10 -5.64
N HIS A 121 13.62 1.91 -5.10
CA HIS A 121 13.63 0.65 -5.83
C HIS A 121 12.77 -0.41 -5.12
N LEU A 122 12.03 -1.17 -5.92
CA LEU A 122 11.33 -2.36 -5.48
C LEU A 122 12.28 -3.54 -5.60
N ILE A 123 12.43 -4.33 -4.53
CA ILE A 123 13.27 -5.53 -4.49
C ILE A 123 12.46 -6.70 -3.91
N ASP A 124 12.64 -7.90 -4.43
CA ASP A 124 12.04 -9.10 -3.83
C ASP A 124 12.85 -9.53 -2.60
N ASP A 125 14.19 -9.46 -2.67
CA ASP A 125 15.10 -9.66 -1.53
C ASP A 125 16.47 -8.98 -1.69
N GLU A 126 17.43 -9.28 -0.81
CA GLU A 126 18.76 -8.66 -0.81
C GLU A 126 19.60 -8.97 -2.05
N THR A 127 19.23 -9.98 -2.84
CA THR A 127 19.96 -10.35 -4.06
C THR A 127 19.65 -9.43 -5.24
N ASP A 128 18.54 -8.69 -5.17
CA ASP A 128 18.15 -7.70 -6.19
C ASP A 128 18.81 -6.33 -5.98
N ILE A 129 19.55 -6.14 -4.88
CA ILE A 129 20.23 -4.88 -4.59
C ILE A 129 21.38 -4.69 -5.59
N ASP A 130 21.22 -3.71 -6.48
CA ASP A 130 22.30 -3.26 -7.36
C ASP A 130 23.19 -2.28 -6.62
N GLU A 131 24.48 -2.63 -6.47
CA GLU A 131 25.46 -1.77 -5.80
C GLU A 131 25.64 -0.42 -6.51
N ALA A 132 25.30 -0.30 -7.79
CA ALA A 132 25.31 0.97 -8.50
C ALA A 132 24.28 1.98 -7.96
N TRP A 133 23.21 1.51 -7.31
CA TRP A 133 22.22 2.41 -6.66
C TRP A 133 22.78 3.07 -5.40
N LEU A 134 23.87 2.53 -4.85
CA LEU A 134 24.49 3.00 -3.61
C LEU A 134 25.60 4.05 -3.83
N ASP A 135 25.93 4.35 -5.09
CA ASP A 135 26.96 5.34 -5.39
C ASP A 135 26.53 6.74 -4.92
N GLY A 136 27.31 7.33 -4.01
CA GLY A 136 27.02 8.63 -3.40
C GLY A 136 25.87 8.64 -2.39
N VAL A 137 25.34 7.48 -1.98
CA VAL A 137 24.29 7.35 -0.97
C VAL A 137 24.92 7.26 0.42
N GLU A 138 24.53 8.15 1.34
CA GLU A 138 24.97 8.11 2.73
C GLU A 138 23.97 7.35 3.61
N THR A 139 22.67 7.53 3.37
CA THR A 139 21.61 6.90 4.18
C THR A 139 20.60 6.15 3.30
N VAL A 140 20.43 4.85 3.61
CA VAL A 140 19.43 3.98 2.96
C VAL A 140 18.26 3.73 3.90
N GLY A 141 17.06 4.10 3.47
CA GLY A 141 15.82 3.65 4.10
C GLY A 141 15.43 2.26 3.61
N VAL A 142 14.97 1.40 4.53
CA VAL A 142 14.40 0.10 4.20
C VAL A 142 12.97 0.04 4.71
N THR A 143 12.05 -0.34 3.84
CA THR A 143 10.64 -0.59 4.20
C THR A 143 10.13 -1.83 3.48
N SER A 144 8.92 -2.27 3.81
CA SER A 144 8.34 -3.46 3.22
C SER A 144 6.84 -3.31 2.98
N GLY A 145 6.34 -3.97 1.94
CA GLY A 145 4.91 -4.07 1.70
C GLY A 145 4.21 -4.91 2.77
N ALA A 146 2.89 -4.77 2.89
CA ALA A 146 2.09 -5.52 3.87
C ALA A 146 2.20 -7.06 3.76
N SER A 147 2.62 -7.59 2.61
CA SER A 147 2.76 -9.04 2.36
C SER A 147 4.20 -9.57 2.51
N ALA A 148 5.18 -8.70 2.76
CA ALA A 148 6.58 -9.10 2.83
C ALA A 148 6.91 -9.66 4.24
N PRO A 149 7.47 -10.88 4.35
CA PRO A 149 7.89 -11.43 5.65
C PRO A 149 9.01 -10.62 6.30
N GLU A 150 8.95 -10.48 7.63
CA GLU A 150 9.96 -9.76 8.44
C GLU A 150 11.40 -10.26 8.18
N LYS A 151 11.57 -11.57 7.99
CA LYS A 151 12.86 -12.19 7.66
C LYS A 151 13.54 -11.56 6.44
N LEU A 152 12.77 -11.06 5.45
CA LEU A 152 13.36 -10.40 4.29
C LEU A 152 13.96 -9.04 4.66
N VAL A 153 13.30 -8.30 5.55
CA VAL A 153 13.84 -7.04 6.11
C VAL A 153 15.14 -7.34 6.86
N GLU A 154 15.15 -8.38 7.70
CA GLU A 154 16.36 -8.81 8.42
C GLU A 154 17.51 -9.17 7.47
N ARG A 155 17.24 -9.92 6.40
CA ARG A 155 18.25 -10.29 5.39
C ARG A 155 18.84 -9.07 4.67
N VAL A 156 18.00 -8.10 4.31
CA VAL A 156 18.46 -6.84 3.70
C VAL A 156 19.34 -6.06 4.69
N CYS A 157 18.93 -5.96 5.96
CA CYS A 157 19.77 -5.35 7.00
C CYS A 157 21.11 -6.08 7.17
N ASP A 158 21.11 -7.41 7.18
CA ASP A 158 22.33 -8.22 7.27
C ASP A 158 23.25 -8.06 6.06
N TRP A 159 22.67 -7.88 4.87
CA TRP A 159 23.43 -7.59 3.64
C TRP A 159 24.23 -6.28 3.76
N PHE A 160 23.66 -5.25 4.39
CA PHE A 160 24.35 -3.99 4.69
C PHE A 160 25.38 -4.14 5.82
N ARG A 161 25.06 -4.89 6.88
CA ARG A 161 26.03 -5.19 7.96
C ARG A 161 27.28 -5.87 7.44
N ALA A 162 27.11 -6.85 6.54
CA ALA A 162 28.23 -7.56 5.92
C ALA A 162 29.16 -6.65 5.10
N ARG A 163 28.68 -5.45 4.73
CA ARG A 163 29.42 -4.41 4.00
C ARG A 163 29.92 -3.27 4.89
N GLY A 164 29.81 -3.41 6.21
CA GLY A 164 30.37 -2.47 7.18
C GLY A 164 29.41 -1.38 7.66
N VAL A 165 28.11 -1.49 7.38
CA VAL A 165 27.11 -0.60 7.99
C VAL A 165 26.90 -1.03 9.44
N GLU A 166 27.30 -0.16 10.38
CA GLU A 166 27.18 -0.42 11.83
C GLU A 166 25.91 0.18 12.43
N ASP A 167 25.43 1.31 11.90
CA ASP A 167 24.23 1.99 12.38
C ASP A 167 23.00 1.55 11.56
N ILE A 168 22.23 0.64 12.14
CA ILE A 168 20.92 0.24 11.63
C ILE A 168 19.93 0.38 12.76
N SER A 169 18.99 1.30 12.62
CA SER A 169 17.98 1.60 13.63
C SER A 169 16.58 1.69 13.01
N ALA A 170 15.57 1.37 13.81
CA ALA A 170 14.19 1.47 13.38
C ALA A 170 13.72 2.94 13.43
N HIS A 171 13.24 3.46 12.30
CA HIS A 171 12.60 4.77 12.25
C HIS A 171 11.14 4.63 12.74
N ARG A 172 10.83 5.34 13.83
CA ARG A 172 9.50 5.50 14.48
C ARG A 172 8.53 4.31 14.38
N ILE A 173 8.29 3.64 15.50
CA ILE A 173 7.29 2.56 15.58
C ILE A 173 5.89 3.18 15.72
N VAL A 174 5.04 3.01 14.72
CA VAL A 174 3.58 3.21 14.87
C VAL A 174 2.99 1.91 15.41
N ASP A 175 2.38 1.94 16.59
CA ASP A 175 1.73 0.77 17.18
C ASP A 175 0.48 0.37 16.38
N GLU A 176 0.53 -0.79 15.72
CA GLU A 176 -0.62 -1.42 15.05
C GLU A 176 -1.14 -2.59 15.90
N ALA A 177 -2.28 -2.40 16.57
CA ALA A 177 -2.85 -3.40 17.50
C ALA A 177 -3.99 -4.25 16.89
N VAL A 178 -4.12 -4.30 15.56
CA VAL A 178 -5.25 -4.95 14.89
C VAL A 178 -4.94 -6.41 14.61
N GLU A 179 -5.71 -7.31 15.23
CA GLU A 179 -5.61 -8.76 15.01
C GLU A 179 -6.89 -9.29 14.33
N PHE A 180 -6.72 -9.98 13.20
CA PHE A 180 -7.81 -10.70 12.54
C PHE A 180 -7.75 -12.18 12.92
N ARG A 181 -8.74 -12.64 13.68
CA ARG A 181 -8.83 -14.04 14.09
C ARG A 181 -9.33 -14.90 12.94
N LEU A 182 -8.85 -16.13 12.90
CA LEU A 182 -9.38 -17.14 11.99
C LEU A 182 -10.90 -17.34 12.16
N PRO A 183 -11.62 -17.66 11.07
CA PRO A 183 -13.01 -18.11 11.11
C PRO A 183 -13.24 -19.19 12.18
N ILE A 184 -14.46 -19.23 12.74
CA ILE A 184 -14.80 -20.15 13.85
C ILE A 184 -14.57 -21.60 13.44
N GLU A 185 -14.87 -21.92 12.18
CA GLU A 185 -14.77 -23.23 11.57
C GLU A 185 -13.32 -23.73 11.59
N LEU A 186 -12.37 -22.90 11.11
CA LEU A 186 -10.95 -23.23 11.09
C LEU A 186 -10.35 -23.31 12.50
N ARG A 187 -10.77 -22.43 13.42
CA ARG A 187 -10.35 -22.52 14.83
C ARG A 187 -10.82 -23.82 15.48
N ARG A 188 -12.01 -24.30 15.12
CA ARG A 188 -12.55 -25.57 15.62
C ARG A 188 -11.79 -26.76 15.05
N GLU A 189 -11.45 -26.75 13.77
CA GLU A 189 -10.66 -27.80 13.14
C GLU A 189 -9.24 -27.88 13.73
N LEU A 190 -8.57 -26.75 13.94
CA LEU A 190 -7.26 -26.70 14.59
C LEU A 190 -7.29 -27.28 16.01
N ALA A 191 -8.29 -26.89 16.81
CA ALA A 191 -8.45 -27.42 18.16
C ALA A 191 -8.72 -28.93 18.18
N LEU A 192 -9.43 -29.45 17.17
CA LEU A 192 -9.66 -30.89 17.02
C LEU A 192 -8.38 -31.63 16.60
N ALA A 193 -7.54 -31.02 15.76
CA ALA A 193 -6.26 -31.59 15.33
C ALA A 193 -5.22 -31.62 16.47
N GLU A 194 -5.13 -30.55 17.27
CA GLU A 194 -4.22 -30.47 18.43
C GLU A 194 -4.64 -31.40 19.58
N GLY A 195 -5.95 -31.66 19.74
CA GLY A 195 -6.45 -32.62 20.73
C GLY A 195 -6.25 -34.10 20.36
N GLN A 196 -5.75 -34.38 19.15
CA GLN A 196 -5.49 -35.74 18.65
C GLN A 196 -3.99 -36.09 18.59
N SER A 197 -3.10 -35.15 18.92
CA SER A 197 -1.64 -35.35 19.07
C SER A 197 -1.24 -35.54 20.52
#